data_AF-A0A0M6XYZ5-F1
#
_entry.id   AF-A0A0M6XYZ5-F1
#
_cell.length_a   1.000
_cell.length_b   1.000
_cell.length_c   1.000
_cell.angle_alpha   90.00
_cell.angle_beta   90.00
_cell.angle_gamma   90.00
#
_symmetry.space_group_name_H-M   'P 1'
#
loop_
_entity.id
_entity.type
_entity.pdbx_description
1 polymer ?
#
loop_
_entity_poly.entity_id
_entity_poly.type
_entity_poly.pdbx_seq_one_letter_code
_entity_poly.pdbx_strand_id
1 'polypeptide(L)'
;MIGWLKGHKSTLKIADPELRPLEVRLQTAIEGGILGSSDTSPYQAVWLKNANAFSGMKPAIGSLLLVVEGPTPAQARRLPSSLILLPLSRTELKERSLMSVACDTLIRQFVTHGRNIASVCDFTGTWREQLLSSSAAGETAVAGAEGLSLQRLLAGDDFRQEGALFWTQLKNKAALEQIAIDELLNWILSCRTAWFSPYTGDLLHPGDALEIHSLMQEQWQDNAMPGHCYGAQYWNHPSINATFSGKGGVVTFHETQQDAVSAARSDGGRIYSWAGRTDPAFEQICIQNGIQLSRIEDGFLRSVGLGAGLARGAMLAVDDLGIYYDPSQPSRLEVLLKEYVLSPEERNRGEALIDLIIRARVSKYNFGKTRSFAYPANKEKILVPGQVADDAAIRKSRSATIDCANTPNVNLDLLRLARTRHPEAFLVFKPHPDVETGLRKGKVSRETALEYADEIAEDANIIDLIEAVDCVETFSSLSGFEALLRGKKVCVHGAPFYAGWGLCEDLTQIEGRGTSRTLPELVYLALVKYARTIDPVSLLPCSPEFLVARLAEQRTDKRHLLVTAIKRHSSWLGRKLGI
;
A
#
# COMPACT_ATOMS: atom_id res chain seq x y z
N MET A 1 13.30 -1.25 -16.39
CA MET A 1 14.33 -0.48 -15.67
C MET A 1 14.81 0.62 -16.59
N ILE A 2 14.38 1.87 -16.36
CA ILE A 2 15.25 3.00 -16.70
C ILE A 2 16.44 2.83 -15.76
N GLY A 3 17.47 2.14 -16.24
CA GLY A 3 18.73 2.03 -15.53
C GLY A 3 19.34 3.42 -15.58
N TRP A 4 19.03 4.26 -14.60
CA TRP A 4 19.88 5.42 -14.34
C TRP A 4 21.28 4.85 -14.18
N LEU A 5 22.17 5.16 -15.13
CA LEU A 5 23.59 4.87 -14.96
C LEU A 5 23.96 5.47 -13.58
N LYS A 6 24.57 4.67 -12.69
CA LYS A 6 25.05 5.19 -11.40
C LYS A 6 25.73 6.53 -11.67
N GLY A 7 25.17 7.61 -11.10
CA GLY A 7 25.71 8.95 -11.30
C GLY A 7 27.14 9.03 -10.81
N HIS A 8 27.90 9.98 -11.35
CA HIS A 8 29.25 10.23 -10.90
C HIS A 8 29.19 11.07 -9.60
N LYS A 9 30.21 10.94 -8.73
CA LYS A 9 30.39 11.86 -7.58
C LYS A 9 30.82 13.23 -8.08
N SER A 10 29.91 13.99 -8.69
CA SER A 10 30.11 15.40 -8.98
C SER A 10 29.81 16.21 -7.72
N THR A 11 30.72 17.14 -7.39
CA THR A 11 30.58 18.01 -6.22
C THR A 11 29.56 19.10 -6.50
N LEU A 12 28.47 19.14 -5.72
CA LEU A 12 27.50 20.24 -5.73
C LEU A 12 27.96 21.38 -4.84
N LYS A 13 27.84 22.61 -5.33
CA LYS A 13 27.96 23.84 -4.55
C LYS A 13 26.65 24.62 -4.62
N ILE A 14 26.09 24.92 -3.45
CA ILE A 14 24.90 25.77 -3.34
C ILE A 14 25.31 27.24 -3.51
N ALA A 15 25.00 27.83 -4.67
CA ALA A 15 25.25 29.24 -4.93
C ALA A 15 24.13 30.13 -4.40
N ASP A 16 22.88 29.68 -4.54
CA ASP A 16 21.70 30.33 -3.97
C ASP A 16 21.41 29.80 -2.54
N PRO A 17 21.53 30.62 -1.49
CA PRO A 17 21.28 30.20 -0.11
C PRO A 17 19.89 29.58 0.14
N GLU A 18 18.88 29.93 -0.65
CA GLU A 18 17.53 29.35 -0.53
C GLU A 18 17.47 27.86 -0.92
N LEU A 19 18.48 27.33 -1.61
CA LEU A 19 18.59 25.90 -1.93
C LEU A 19 19.26 25.08 -0.83
N ARG A 20 19.86 25.70 0.20
CA ARG A 20 20.57 24.96 1.26
C ARG A 20 19.72 23.88 1.93
N PRO A 21 18.42 24.10 2.24
CA PRO A 21 17.57 23.04 2.81
C PRO A 21 17.39 21.83 1.88
N LEU A 22 17.66 21.97 0.58
CA LEU A 22 17.52 20.93 -0.43
C LEU A 22 18.86 20.34 -0.87
N GLU A 23 19.99 20.75 -0.28
CA GLU A 23 21.33 20.34 -0.71
C GLU A 23 21.49 18.82 -0.79
N VAL A 24 21.06 18.10 0.25
CA VAL A 24 21.11 16.63 0.27
C VAL A 24 20.26 16.03 -0.85
N ARG A 25 19.05 16.55 -1.06
CA ARG A 25 18.14 16.06 -2.11
C ARG A 25 18.69 16.29 -3.50
N LEU A 26 19.27 17.47 -3.74
CA LEU A 26 19.92 17.81 -5.00
C LEU A 26 21.15 16.93 -5.25
N GLN A 27 21.99 16.72 -4.23
CA GLN A 27 23.15 15.84 -4.34
C GLN A 27 22.71 14.40 -4.66
N THR A 28 21.71 13.87 -3.94
CA THR A 28 21.14 12.54 -4.21
C THR A 28 20.60 12.45 -5.63
N ALA A 29 19.89 13.48 -6.12
CA ALA A 29 19.39 13.53 -7.49
C ALA A 29 20.49 13.47 -8.56
N ILE A 30 21.60 14.16 -8.33
CA ILE A 30 22.77 14.16 -9.21
C ILE A 30 23.43 12.78 -9.21
N GLU A 31 23.68 12.21 -8.03
CA GLU A 31 24.26 10.87 -7.85
C GLU A 31 23.33 9.76 -8.35
N GLY A 32 22.02 10.00 -8.33
CA GLY A 32 20.98 9.16 -8.91
C GLY A 32 20.93 9.19 -10.44
N GLY A 33 21.77 9.99 -11.11
CA GLY A 33 21.93 9.98 -12.56
C GLY A 33 20.93 10.84 -13.34
N ILE A 34 20.14 11.69 -12.68
CA ILE A 34 19.08 12.50 -13.32
C ILE A 34 19.60 13.42 -14.42
N LEU A 35 20.84 13.88 -14.28
CA LEU A 35 21.45 14.77 -15.27
C LEU A 35 21.88 14.03 -16.55
N GLY A 36 22.00 12.70 -16.52
CA GLY A 36 22.37 11.88 -17.68
C GLY A 36 23.75 12.22 -18.28
N SER A 37 24.61 12.90 -17.51
CA SER A 37 25.90 13.41 -17.96
C SER A 37 27.05 12.61 -17.32
N SER A 38 28.07 12.30 -18.11
CA SER A 38 29.38 11.83 -17.62
C SER A 38 30.28 12.96 -17.15
N ASP A 39 29.81 14.22 -17.21
CA ASP A 39 30.55 15.39 -16.74
C ASP A 39 30.71 15.33 -15.22
N THR A 40 31.96 15.22 -14.78
CA THR A 40 32.35 15.19 -13.36
C THR A 40 32.60 16.59 -12.80
N SER A 41 32.46 17.63 -13.64
CA SER A 41 32.64 19.01 -13.22
C SER A 41 31.67 19.38 -12.09
N PRO A 42 32.09 20.25 -11.14
CA PRO A 42 31.21 20.71 -10.08
C PRO A 42 29.98 21.42 -10.63
N TYR A 43 28.84 21.27 -9.97
CA TYR A 43 27.63 22.04 -10.26
C TYR A 43 27.48 23.20 -9.29
N GLN A 44 27.06 24.37 -9.78
CA GLN A 44 26.64 25.49 -8.95
C GLN A 44 25.12 25.63 -9.05
N ALA A 45 24.39 25.32 -7.97
CA ALA A 45 22.93 25.31 -8.01
C ALA A 45 22.32 26.67 -7.66
N VAL A 46 21.34 27.08 -8.46
CA VAL A 46 20.60 28.35 -8.34
C VAL A 46 19.12 28.10 -8.60
N TRP A 47 18.23 28.71 -7.80
CA TRP A 47 16.79 28.68 -8.10
C TRP A 47 16.50 29.52 -9.34
N LEU A 48 15.68 28.99 -10.25
CA LEU A 48 15.25 29.72 -11.45
C LEU A 48 14.59 31.07 -11.13
N LYS A 49 13.73 31.13 -10.10
CA LYS A 49 13.10 32.38 -9.64
C LYS A 49 14.10 33.47 -9.25
N ASN A 50 15.31 33.06 -8.84
CA ASN A 50 16.39 33.96 -8.44
C ASN A 50 17.45 34.15 -9.54
N ALA A 51 17.26 33.53 -10.71
CA ALA A 51 18.28 33.47 -11.78
C ALA A 51 18.80 34.85 -12.18
N ASN A 52 17.96 35.89 -12.21
CA ASN A 52 18.38 37.25 -12.56
C ASN A 52 19.51 37.79 -11.66
N ALA A 53 19.48 37.47 -10.35
CA ALA A 53 20.52 37.88 -9.41
C ALA A 53 21.88 37.20 -9.67
N PHE A 54 21.87 36.08 -10.38
CA PHE A 54 23.04 35.28 -10.71
C PHE A 54 23.42 35.34 -12.20
N SER A 55 22.75 36.18 -12.99
CA SER A 55 23.00 36.35 -14.44
C SER A 55 24.41 36.84 -14.78
N GLY A 56 25.01 37.65 -13.91
CA GLY A 56 26.41 38.11 -14.03
C GLY A 56 27.44 37.15 -13.42
N MET A 57 27.00 36.05 -12.79
CA MET A 57 27.88 35.10 -12.14
C MET A 57 28.61 34.30 -13.21
N LYS A 58 29.92 34.52 -13.34
CA LYS A 58 30.81 33.59 -14.05
C LYS A 58 31.11 32.45 -13.07
N PRO A 59 30.52 31.26 -13.18
CA PRO A 59 30.76 30.20 -12.21
C PRO A 59 32.27 29.93 -12.16
N ALA A 60 32.88 30.11 -10.99
CA ALA A 60 34.28 29.78 -10.77
C ALA A 60 34.41 28.25 -10.75
N ILE A 61 34.83 27.67 -11.88
CA ILE A 61 34.98 26.21 -12.15
C ILE A 61 33.64 25.42 -12.02
N GLY A 62 33.23 24.65 -13.05
CA GLY A 62 31.95 23.92 -13.07
C GLY A 62 30.81 24.44 -13.97
N SER A 63 29.75 23.65 -14.11
CA SER A 63 28.51 23.94 -14.88
C SER A 63 27.43 24.56 -13.96
N LEU A 64 26.56 25.41 -14.51
CA LEU A 64 25.45 25.99 -13.72
C LEU A 64 24.30 24.96 -13.67
N LEU A 65 23.71 24.75 -12.50
CA LEU A 65 22.53 23.90 -12.33
C LEU A 65 21.34 24.78 -11.96
N LEU A 66 20.43 25.01 -12.90
CA LEU A 66 19.17 25.65 -12.58
C LEU A 66 18.21 24.65 -11.97
N VAL A 67 17.63 25.02 -10.83
CA VAL A 67 16.60 24.25 -10.13
C VAL A 67 15.26 24.94 -10.38
N VAL A 68 14.31 24.19 -10.93
CA VAL A 68 12.93 24.62 -11.17
C VAL A 68 12.01 23.76 -10.30
N GLU A 69 10.97 24.37 -9.74
CA GLU A 69 9.93 23.61 -9.04
C GLU A 69 9.22 22.68 -10.03
N GLY A 70 9.05 21.41 -9.65
CA GLY A 70 8.17 20.52 -10.39
C GLY A 70 6.69 20.73 -10.04
N PRO A 71 5.79 19.86 -10.51
CA PRO A 71 4.36 20.05 -10.30
C PRO A 71 3.94 19.89 -8.84
N THR A 72 4.73 19.21 -8.01
CA THR A 72 4.51 19.11 -6.56
C THR A 72 5.69 19.75 -5.82
N PRO A 73 5.44 20.72 -4.93
CA PRO A 73 6.50 21.51 -4.30
C PRO A 73 7.42 20.68 -3.40
N ALA A 74 8.64 21.15 -3.18
CA ALA A 74 9.66 20.44 -2.39
C ALA A 74 9.24 20.18 -0.93
N GLN A 75 8.33 21.00 -0.39
CA GLN A 75 7.82 20.92 0.98
C GLN A 75 6.61 19.99 1.12
N ALA A 76 6.10 19.43 0.01
CA ALA A 76 4.99 18.49 0.05
C ALA A 76 5.31 17.30 0.95
N ARG A 77 4.31 16.87 1.71
CA ARG A 77 4.42 15.79 2.70
C ARG A 77 3.52 14.62 2.37
N ARG A 78 2.45 14.84 1.61
CA ARG A 78 1.48 13.81 1.23
C ARG A 78 1.76 13.27 -0.17
N LEU A 79 2.21 14.15 -1.07
CA LEU A 79 2.50 13.82 -2.45
C LEU A 79 4.01 13.66 -2.71
N PRO A 80 4.41 12.91 -3.75
CA PRO A 80 5.78 12.88 -4.24
C PRO A 80 6.25 14.28 -4.60
N SER A 81 7.21 14.82 -3.85
CA SER A 81 7.74 16.15 -4.12
C SER A 81 8.72 16.11 -5.28
N SER A 82 8.85 17.22 -6.02
CA SER A 82 9.52 17.21 -7.32
C SER A 82 10.42 18.42 -7.55
N LEU A 83 11.61 18.18 -8.09
CA LEU A 83 12.58 19.21 -8.49
C LEU A 83 13.07 18.94 -9.91
N ILE A 84 12.92 19.91 -10.80
CA ILE A 84 13.42 19.82 -12.18
C ILE A 84 14.83 20.39 -12.21
N LEU A 85 15.76 19.61 -12.75
CA LEU A 85 17.19 19.90 -12.75
C LEU A 85 17.69 20.16 -14.17
N LEU A 86 18.15 21.38 -14.42
CA LEU A 86 18.57 21.85 -15.75
C LEU A 86 20.05 22.23 -15.74
N PRO A 87 20.95 21.34 -16.19
CA PRO A 87 22.36 21.67 -16.30
C PRO A 87 22.58 22.57 -17.53
N LEU A 88 23.20 23.74 -17.32
CA LEU A 88 23.56 24.69 -18.37
C LEU A 88 25.07 24.76 -18.54
N SER A 89 25.52 24.73 -19.80
CA SER A 89 26.94 24.83 -20.12
C SER A 89 27.41 26.28 -20.08
N ARG A 90 28.69 26.47 -19.76
CA ARG A 90 29.33 27.80 -19.70
C ARG A 90 29.24 28.58 -21.01
N THR A 91 29.26 27.89 -22.13
CA THR A 91 29.28 28.49 -23.47
C THR A 91 27.96 29.14 -23.84
N GLU A 92 26.87 28.77 -23.18
CA GLU A 92 25.50 29.21 -23.50
C GLU A 92 25.10 30.51 -22.79
N LEU A 93 25.91 30.99 -21.82
CA LEU A 93 25.61 32.15 -20.96
C LEU A 93 25.95 33.52 -21.57
N LYS A 94 26.20 33.60 -22.89
CA LYS A 94 26.60 34.87 -23.55
C LYS A 94 25.38 35.74 -23.84
N GLU A 95 25.25 36.87 -23.12
CA GLU A 95 24.33 38.01 -23.35
C GLU A 95 22.81 37.75 -23.35
N ARG A 96 22.37 36.51 -23.06
CA ARG A 96 20.96 36.14 -22.95
C ARG A 96 20.52 35.93 -21.50
N SER A 97 19.23 36.08 -21.23
CA SER A 97 18.67 35.73 -19.92
C SER A 97 18.82 34.22 -19.67
N LEU A 98 19.12 33.84 -18.42
CA LEU A 98 19.27 32.45 -18.01
C LEU A 98 18.03 31.60 -18.34
N MET A 99 16.85 32.20 -18.25
CA MET A 99 15.58 31.55 -18.58
C MET A 99 15.46 31.23 -20.07
N SER A 100 15.83 32.16 -20.96
CA SER A 100 15.85 31.90 -22.41
C SER A 100 16.84 30.79 -22.75
N VAL A 101 18.03 30.81 -22.13
CA VAL A 101 19.06 29.78 -22.31
C VAL A 101 18.57 28.41 -21.83
N ALA A 102 17.84 28.36 -20.73
CA ALA A 102 17.24 27.13 -20.22
C ALA A 102 16.21 26.55 -21.20
N CYS A 103 15.32 27.38 -21.75
CA CYS A 103 14.37 26.95 -22.79
C CYS A 103 15.08 26.47 -24.06
N ASP A 104 16.09 27.21 -24.55
CA ASP A 104 16.94 26.81 -25.69
C ASP A 104 17.59 25.44 -25.49
N THR A 105 18.06 25.19 -24.27
CA THR A 105 18.76 23.96 -23.91
C THR A 105 17.81 22.77 -23.83
N LEU A 106 16.65 22.93 -23.17
CA LEU A 106 15.64 21.88 -23.11
C LEU A 106 15.14 21.46 -24.48
N ILE A 107 14.82 22.42 -25.35
CA ILE A 107 14.37 22.15 -26.71
C ILE A 107 15.43 21.38 -27.50
N ARG A 108 16.70 21.83 -27.47
CA ARG A 108 17.79 21.11 -28.15
C ARG A 108 17.99 19.70 -27.60
N GLN A 109 17.96 19.54 -26.28
CA GLN A 109 18.11 18.22 -25.65
C GLN A 109 16.96 17.29 -26.00
N PHE A 110 15.72 17.77 -26.01
CA PHE A 110 14.55 17.01 -26.41
C PHE A 110 14.61 16.59 -27.89
N VAL A 111 15.00 17.49 -28.79
CA VAL A 111 15.16 17.15 -30.22
C VAL A 111 16.27 16.11 -30.43
N THR A 112 17.37 16.21 -29.69
CA THR A 112 18.53 15.32 -29.86
C THR A 112 18.31 13.95 -29.21
N HIS A 113 17.71 13.90 -28.02
CA HIS A 113 17.64 12.69 -27.19
C HIS A 113 16.20 12.29 -26.83
N GLY A 114 15.27 13.23 -26.73
CA GLY A 114 13.91 13.00 -26.20
C GLY A 114 12.96 12.31 -27.16
N ARG A 115 13.03 12.60 -28.47
CA ARG A 115 12.12 12.04 -29.49
C ARG A 115 12.20 10.52 -29.67
N ASN A 116 13.32 9.90 -29.27
CA ASN A 116 13.58 8.46 -29.46
C ASN A 116 13.41 7.63 -28.17
N ILE A 117 12.98 8.23 -27.06
CA ILE A 117 12.81 7.49 -25.79
C ILE A 117 11.45 6.77 -25.82
N ALA A 118 11.49 5.46 -26.00
CA ALA A 118 10.30 4.59 -26.08
C ALA A 118 9.54 4.40 -24.75
N SER A 119 9.97 5.02 -23.64
CA SER A 119 9.41 4.79 -22.30
C SER A 119 9.16 6.08 -21.51
N VAL A 120 8.53 7.06 -22.13
CA VAL A 120 8.10 8.27 -21.42
C VAL A 120 6.81 7.93 -20.66
N CYS A 121 6.77 8.18 -19.34
CA CYS A 121 5.54 8.07 -18.58
C CYS A 121 4.54 9.12 -19.09
N ASP A 122 3.29 8.74 -19.33
CA ASP A 122 2.26 9.67 -19.80
C ASP A 122 1.69 10.50 -18.64
N PHE A 123 2.52 11.41 -18.13
CA PHE A 123 2.11 12.37 -17.12
C PHE A 123 0.96 13.22 -17.61
N THR A 124 1.04 13.82 -18.80
CA THR A 124 0.01 14.73 -19.32
C THR A 124 -1.35 14.06 -19.50
N GLY A 125 -1.39 12.85 -20.08
CA GLY A 125 -2.63 12.09 -20.23
C GLY A 125 -3.23 11.73 -18.89
N THR A 126 -2.43 11.14 -17.99
CA THR A 126 -2.88 10.75 -16.65
C THR A 126 -3.35 11.96 -15.83
N TRP A 127 -2.63 13.08 -15.89
CA TRP A 127 -2.98 14.30 -15.15
C TRP A 127 -4.34 14.86 -15.56
N ARG A 128 -4.66 14.79 -16.86
CA ARG A 128 -5.93 15.30 -17.40
C ARG A 128 -7.06 14.30 -17.19
N GLU A 129 -6.83 13.03 -17.49
CA GLU A 129 -7.82 11.97 -17.33
C GLU A 129 -8.30 11.84 -15.88
N GLN A 130 -7.37 11.92 -14.93
CA GLN A 130 -7.66 11.79 -13.51
C GLN A 130 -7.83 13.13 -12.78
N LEU A 131 -7.75 14.25 -13.52
CA LEU A 131 -7.82 15.60 -12.96
C LEU A 131 -6.88 15.80 -11.77
N LEU A 132 -5.62 15.37 -11.92
CA LEU A 132 -4.65 15.40 -10.85
C LEU A 132 -4.36 16.84 -10.40
N SER A 133 -4.26 17.06 -9.09
CA SER A 133 -3.72 18.30 -8.54
C SER A 133 -3.28 18.13 -7.10
N SER A 134 -2.38 19.01 -6.63
CA SER A 134 -1.94 18.99 -5.23
C SER A 134 -3.11 19.19 -4.26
N SER A 135 -4.01 20.13 -4.57
CA SER A 135 -5.18 20.41 -3.73
C SER A 135 -6.20 19.27 -3.73
N ALA A 136 -6.45 18.64 -4.88
CA ALA A 136 -7.36 17.50 -4.96
C ALA A 136 -6.80 16.25 -4.24
N ALA A 137 -5.50 16.18 -4.01
CA ALA A 137 -4.88 15.14 -3.19
C ALA A 137 -4.78 15.48 -1.69
N GLY A 138 -5.25 16.65 -1.26
CA GLY A 138 -5.13 17.10 0.13
C GLY A 138 -3.74 17.58 0.53
N GLU A 139 -2.88 17.91 -0.43
CA GLU A 139 -1.59 18.54 -0.15
C GLU A 139 -1.81 20.01 0.23
N THR A 140 -1.13 20.44 1.30
CA THR A 140 -1.24 21.79 1.87
C THR A 140 -0.07 22.68 1.48
N ALA A 141 1.04 22.09 1.05
CA ALA A 141 2.16 22.83 0.48
C ALA A 141 1.72 23.52 -0.82
N VAL A 142 1.95 24.84 -0.89
CA VAL A 142 1.60 25.65 -2.05
C VAL A 142 2.83 25.78 -2.95
N ALA A 143 2.67 25.47 -4.23
CA ALA A 143 3.70 25.68 -5.22
C ALA A 143 3.90 27.18 -5.50
N GLY A 144 5.14 27.57 -5.85
CA GLY A 144 5.42 28.91 -6.34
C GLY A 144 4.84 29.15 -7.73
N ALA A 145 5.08 30.35 -8.27
CA ALA A 145 4.52 30.76 -9.57
C ALA A 145 4.89 29.80 -10.72
N GLU A 146 6.12 29.29 -10.75
CA GLU A 146 6.55 28.34 -11.79
C GLU A 146 5.91 26.95 -11.61
N GLY A 147 5.80 26.45 -10.38
CA GLY A 147 5.11 25.18 -10.13
C GLY A 147 3.61 25.24 -10.47
N LEU A 148 2.94 26.36 -10.14
CA LEU A 148 1.53 26.59 -10.51
C LEU A 148 1.37 26.70 -12.03
N SER A 149 2.29 27.38 -12.72
CA SER A 149 2.29 27.47 -14.19
C SER A 149 2.47 26.10 -14.85
N LEU A 150 3.31 25.22 -14.28
CA LEU A 150 3.46 23.84 -14.75
C LEU A 150 2.20 23.00 -14.51
N GLN A 151 1.61 23.05 -13.31
CA GLN A 151 0.37 22.31 -13.00
C GLN A 151 -0.75 22.65 -14.00
N ARG A 152 -0.86 23.93 -14.36
CA ARG A 152 -1.77 24.46 -15.37
C ARG A 152 -1.55 23.91 -16.77
N LEU A 153 -0.29 23.86 -17.23
CA LEU A 153 0.04 23.22 -18.51
C LEU A 153 -0.30 21.72 -18.51
N LEU A 154 -0.03 21.03 -17.39
CA LEU A 154 -0.39 19.62 -17.25
C LEU A 154 -1.91 19.42 -17.31
N ALA A 155 -2.69 20.31 -16.68
CA ALA A 155 -4.15 20.31 -16.76
C ALA A 155 -4.70 20.61 -18.18
N GLY A 156 -3.86 21.05 -19.11
CA GLY A 156 -4.26 21.36 -20.49
C GLY A 156 -4.84 22.76 -20.68
N ASP A 157 -4.66 23.64 -19.71
CA ASP A 157 -5.18 25.00 -19.78
C ASP A 157 -4.40 25.85 -20.81
N ASP A 158 -5.13 26.49 -21.73
CA ASP A 158 -4.55 27.36 -22.76
C ASP A 158 -4.38 28.81 -22.25
N PHE A 159 -3.41 29.03 -21.36
CA PHE A 159 -3.14 30.39 -20.88
C PHE A 159 -2.45 31.23 -21.96
N ARG A 160 -3.14 32.28 -22.43
CA ARG A 160 -2.59 33.29 -23.36
C ARG A 160 -1.91 34.48 -22.65
N GLN A 161 -2.01 34.61 -21.32
CA GLN A 161 -1.64 35.86 -20.60
C GLN A 161 -1.03 35.66 -19.20
N GLU A 162 -0.01 34.81 -19.04
CA GLU A 162 0.78 34.78 -17.79
C GLU A 162 2.24 35.16 -18.01
N GLY A 163 2.49 36.48 -18.06
CA GLY A 163 3.77 37.12 -17.78
C GLY A 163 5.04 36.53 -18.43
N ALA A 164 6.20 36.88 -17.86
CA ALA A 164 7.52 36.40 -18.26
C ALA A 164 7.92 35.12 -17.49
N LEU A 165 6.99 34.17 -17.31
CA LEU A 165 7.26 32.89 -16.64
C LEU A 165 7.97 31.90 -17.58
N PHE A 166 8.75 30.98 -17.00
CA PHE A 166 9.57 30.03 -17.76
C PHE A 166 8.73 29.08 -18.61
N TRP A 167 7.66 28.51 -18.05
CA TRP A 167 6.81 27.57 -18.77
C TRP A 167 6.06 28.19 -19.95
N THR A 168 5.64 29.46 -19.84
CA THR A 168 5.08 30.23 -20.95
C THR A 168 6.11 30.40 -22.08
N GLN A 169 7.36 30.74 -21.75
CA GLN A 169 8.42 30.87 -22.76
C GLN A 169 8.75 29.53 -23.41
N LEU A 170 8.80 28.45 -22.61
CA LEU A 170 9.08 27.11 -23.12
C LEU A 170 7.97 26.64 -24.09
N LYS A 171 6.69 26.84 -23.74
CA LYS A 171 5.55 26.51 -24.61
C LYS A 171 5.61 27.27 -25.94
N ASN A 172 5.83 28.59 -25.90
CA ASN A 172 5.95 29.41 -27.11
C ASN A 172 7.11 28.94 -27.99
N LYS A 173 8.24 28.57 -27.38
CA LYS A 173 9.41 28.10 -28.11
C LYS A 173 9.24 26.70 -28.70
N ALA A 174 8.59 25.80 -27.97
CA ALA A 174 8.21 24.49 -28.48
C ALA A 174 7.31 24.62 -29.71
N ALA A 175 6.34 25.54 -29.68
CA ALA A 175 5.46 25.82 -30.81
C ALA A 175 6.23 26.33 -32.05
N LEU A 176 7.21 27.22 -31.87
CA LEU A 176 8.08 27.70 -32.96
C LEU A 176 8.87 26.55 -33.63
N GLU A 177 9.25 25.55 -32.85
CA GLU A 177 10.03 24.38 -33.29
C GLU A 177 9.13 23.18 -33.66
N GLN A 178 7.82 23.38 -33.73
CA GLN A 178 6.80 22.36 -34.04
C GLN A 178 6.89 21.13 -33.11
N ILE A 179 7.18 21.35 -31.83
CA ILE A 179 7.20 20.32 -30.80
C ILE A 179 5.88 20.38 -30.03
N ALA A 180 5.19 19.23 -29.95
CA ALA A 180 4.02 19.10 -29.09
C ALA A 180 4.46 19.30 -27.62
N ILE A 181 3.81 20.25 -26.93
CA ILE A 181 4.17 20.58 -25.55
C ILE A 181 4.03 19.36 -24.63
N ASP A 182 3.07 18.48 -24.90
CA ASP A 182 2.82 17.29 -24.08
C ASP A 182 3.97 16.28 -24.14
N GLU A 183 4.53 16.04 -25.33
CA GLU A 183 5.71 15.17 -25.49
C GLU A 183 6.92 15.74 -24.73
N LEU A 184 7.10 17.06 -24.80
CA LEU A 184 8.17 17.75 -24.10
C LEU A 184 7.98 17.69 -22.58
N LEU A 185 6.78 17.91 -22.06
CA LEU A 185 6.46 17.83 -20.63
C LEU A 185 6.64 16.41 -20.10
N ASN A 186 6.10 15.41 -20.80
CA ASN A 186 6.27 14.01 -20.44
C ASN A 186 7.76 13.64 -20.38
N TRP A 187 8.56 14.09 -21.35
CA TRP A 187 10.01 13.87 -21.34
C TRP A 187 10.70 14.57 -20.16
N ILE A 188 10.38 15.85 -19.89
CA ILE A 188 10.96 16.59 -18.75
C ILE A 188 10.62 15.89 -17.44
N LEU A 189 9.35 15.53 -17.23
CA LEU A 189 8.90 14.89 -16.00
C LEU A 189 9.47 13.47 -15.81
N SER A 190 9.76 12.77 -16.90
CA SER A 190 10.36 11.44 -16.86
C SER A 190 11.88 11.47 -16.72
N CYS A 191 12.57 12.45 -17.33
CA CYS A 191 14.01 12.39 -17.52
C CYS A 191 14.79 13.51 -16.81
N ARG A 192 14.13 14.62 -16.45
CA ARG A 192 14.76 15.81 -15.87
C ARG A 192 14.22 16.18 -14.50
N THR A 193 13.26 15.41 -13.98
CA THR A 193 12.67 15.64 -12.66
C THR A 193 13.16 14.62 -11.65
N ALA A 194 13.67 15.13 -10.55
CA ALA A 194 13.90 14.37 -9.33
C ALA A 194 12.60 14.29 -8.54
N TRP A 195 12.02 13.09 -8.50
CA TRP A 195 10.85 12.77 -7.69
C TRP A 195 11.28 12.15 -6.38
N PHE A 196 10.68 12.57 -5.28
CA PHE A 196 11.02 12.11 -3.94
C PHE A 196 9.81 11.53 -3.23
N SER A 197 9.99 10.35 -2.64
CA SER A 197 8.98 9.59 -1.93
C SER A 197 8.39 10.35 -0.75
N PRO A 198 7.05 10.44 -0.62
CA PRO A 198 6.44 11.00 0.59
C PRO A 198 6.58 10.06 1.79
N TYR A 199 6.93 8.79 1.56
CA TYR A 199 7.07 7.77 2.61
C TYR A 199 8.46 7.75 3.23
N THR A 200 9.51 7.92 2.42
CA THR A 200 10.90 7.75 2.85
C THR A 200 11.79 8.95 2.55
N GLY A 201 11.39 9.82 1.63
CA GLY A 201 12.23 10.89 1.09
C GLY A 201 13.23 10.45 0.03
N ASP A 202 13.28 9.15 -0.31
CA ASP A 202 14.19 8.61 -1.34
C ASP A 202 13.74 9.01 -2.76
N LEU A 203 14.66 8.90 -3.72
CA LEU A 203 14.34 9.10 -5.13
C LEU A 203 13.38 8.01 -5.62
N LEU A 204 12.40 8.44 -6.42
CA LEU A 204 11.43 7.58 -7.06
C LEU A 204 11.69 7.46 -8.56
N HIS A 205 11.29 6.32 -9.12
CA HIS A 205 11.05 6.25 -10.56
C HIS A 205 9.85 7.17 -10.91
N PRO A 206 9.87 7.87 -12.07
CA PRO A 206 8.78 8.79 -12.43
C PRO A 206 7.40 8.11 -12.48
N GLY A 207 7.34 6.86 -12.96
CA GLY A 207 6.10 6.06 -12.97
C GLY A 207 5.53 5.86 -11.55
N ASP A 208 6.38 5.49 -10.59
CA ASP A 208 5.97 5.30 -9.19
C ASP A 208 5.47 6.62 -8.59
N ALA A 209 6.11 7.75 -8.92
CA ALA A 209 5.66 9.06 -8.46
C ALA A 209 4.26 9.41 -9.00
N LEU A 210 3.98 9.10 -10.26
CA LEU A 210 2.67 9.29 -10.86
C LEU A 210 1.61 8.39 -10.20
N GLU A 211 1.91 7.10 -10.02
CA GLU A 211 1.02 6.13 -9.36
C GLU A 211 0.71 6.53 -7.92
N ILE A 212 1.70 6.98 -7.14
CA ILE A 212 1.50 7.47 -5.78
C ILE A 212 0.61 8.71 -5.79
N HIS A 213 0.81 9.64 -6.72
CA HIS A 213 -0.04 10.83 -6.81
C HIS A 213 -1.51 10.45 -7.10
N SER A 214 -1.73 9.56 -8.07
CA SER A 214 -3.07 9.04 -8.40
C SER A 214 -3.74 8.40 -7.17
N LEU A 215 -3.02 7.50 -6.49
CA LEU A 215 -3.52 6.82 -5.28
C LEU A 215 -3.90 7.81 -4.17
N MET A 216 -3.03 8.79 -3.89
CA MET A 216 -3.26 9.77 -2.83
C MET A 216 -4.50 10.62 -3.10
N GLN A 217 -4.71 11.00 -4.37
CA GLN A 217 -5.86 11.76 -4.81
C GLN A 217 -7.14 10.95 -4.74
N GLU A 218 -7.16 9.76 -5.35
CA GLU A 218 -8.31 8.85 -5.30
C GLU A 218 -8.77 8.65 -3.86
N GLN A 219 -7.85 8.27 -2.96
CA GLN A 219 -8.20 8.05 -1.57
C GLN A 219 -8.69 9.30 -0.83
N TRP A 220 -8.13 10.48 -1.14
CA TRP A 220 -8.57 11.74 -0.54
C TRP A 220 -9.99 12.11 -0.98
N GLN A 221 -10.32 11.84 -2.25
CA GLN A 221 -11.63 12.12 -2.83
C GLN A 221 -12.69 11.09 -2.40
N ASP A 222 -12.35 9.81 -2.31
CA ASP A 222 -13.26 8.75 -1.82
C ASP A 222 -13.76 9.01 -0.40
N ASN A 223 -12.92 9.71 0.37
CA ASN A 223 -13.18 10.17 1.73
C ASN A 223 -13.84 11.57 1.73
N ALA A 224 -14.82 11.81 0.85
CA ALA A 224 -15.48 13.11 0.69
C ALA A 224 -16.46 13.49 1.81
N MET A 225 -17.01 12.50 2.51
CA MET A 225 -18.00 12.71 3.58
C MET A 225 -17.33 12.68 4.96
N PRO A 226 -17.85 13.43 5.96
CA PRO A 226 -17.47 13.23 7.35
C PRO A 226 -17.56 11.75 7.76
N GLY A 227 -16.55 11.27 8.47
CA GLY A 227 -16.43 9.87 8.87
C GLY A 227 -16.63 9.70 10.37
N HIS A 228 -17.53 8.79 10.76
CA HIS A 228 -17.77 8.42 12.15
C HIS A 228 -17.45 6.95 12.38
N CYS A 229 -16.56 6.64 13.31
CA CYS A 229 -16.15 5.26 13.58
C CYS A 229 -16.72 4.73 14.89
N TYR A 230 -17.25 3.51 14.86
CA TYR A 230 -17.75 2.77 16.02
C TYR A 230 -17.09 1.40 16.15
N GLY A 231 -16.85 0.95 17.39
CA GLY A 231 -16.45 -0.43 17.70
C GLY A 231 -14.97 -0.76 17.46
N ALA A 232 -14.19 0.17 16.91
CA ALA A 232 -12.75 0.03 16.76
C ALA A 232 -12.02 0.19 18.11
N GLN A 233 -10.91 -0.52 18.28
CA GLN A 233 -10.06 -0.37 19.46
C GLN A 233 -9.15 0.86 19.32
N TYR A 234 -8.83 1.54 20.43
CA TYR A 234 -8.10 2.81 20.40
C TYR A 234 -6.76 2.75 19.65
N TRP A 235 -6.05 1.62 19.70
CA TRP A 235 -4.77 1.46 19.00
C TRP A 235 -4.91 1.40 17.47
N ASN A 236 -6.10 1.11 16.95
CA ASN A 236 -6.41 1.15 15.51
C ASN A 236 -6.78 2.57 15.03
N HIS A 237 -7.11 3.51 15.94
CA HIS A 237 -7.55 4.85 15.56
C HIS A 237 -6.57 5.59 14.65
N PRO A 238 -5.23 5.56 14.85
CA PRO A 238 -4.30 6.20 13.92
C PRO A 238 -4.37 5.62 12.51
N SER A 239 -4.47 4.30 12.37
CA SER A 239 -4.58 3.65 11.05
C SER A 239 -5.91 3.95 10.37
N ILE A 240 -7.01 3.93 11.14
CA ILE A 240 -8.35 4.26 10.66
C ILE A 240 -8.38 5.73 10.20
N ASN A 241 -7.85 6.65 10.99
CA ASN A 241 -7.70 8.05 10.60
C ASN A 241 -6.87 8.19 9.32
N ALA A 242 -5.71 7.54 9.24
CA ALA A 242 -4.87 7.59 8.05
C ALA A 242 -5.59 7.08 6.79
N THR A 243 -6.41 6.05 6.93
CA THR A 243 -7.14 5.41 5.82
C THR A 243 -8.33 6.26 5.36
N PHE A 244 -9.08 6.84 6.29
CA PHE A 244 -10.37 7.47 6.00
C PHE A 244 -10.37 9.00 6.11
N SER A 245 -9.24 9.62 6.44
CA SER A 245 -9.12 11.09 6.34
C SER A 245 -9.10 11.52 4.88
N GLY A 246 -9.81 12.60 4.58
CA GLY A 246 -9.97 13.10 3.23
C GLY A 246 -10.58 14.49 3.19
N LYS A 247 -11.26 14.79 2.08
CA LYS A 247 -12.04 16.02 1.92
C LYS A 247 -13.13 16.18 3.00
N GLY A 248 -13.65 15.09 3.54
CA GLY A 248 -14.59 15.06 4.67
C GLY A 248 -13.97 15.34 6.04
N GLY A 249 -12.65 15.56 6.11
CA GLY A 249 -11.92 15.79 7.35
C GLY A 249 -11.38 14.50 7.97
N VAL A 250 -11.06 14.56 9.26
CA VAL A 250 -10.59 13.42 10.06
C VAL A 250 -11.75 12.56 10.56
N VAL A 251 -11.48 11.31 10.93
CA VAL A 251 -12.51 10.42 11.49
C VAL A 251 -12.79 10.79 12.94
N THR A 252 -14.07 10.87 13.29
CA THR A 252 -14.53 11.01 14.69
C THR A 252 -14.87 9.64 15.24
N PHE A 253 -14.37 9.30 16.43
CA PHE A 253 -14.59 7.99 17.06
C PHE A 253 -15.66 8.07 18.14
N HIS A 254 -16.52 7.06 18.21
CA HIS A 254 -17.68 7.00 19.10
C HIS A 254 -17.70 5.71 19.91
N GLU A 255 -18.05 5.83 21.19
CA GLU A 255 -18.18 4.70 22.12
C GLU A 255 -19.50 3.94 21.95
N THR A 256 -20.53 4.60 21.42
CA THR A 256 -21.86 3.99 21.23
C THR A 256 -22.35 4.10 19.79
N GLN A 257 -23.19 3.13 19.39
CA GLN A 257 -23.89 3.15 18.10
C GLN A 257 -24.79 4.39 17.97
N GLN A 258 -25.42 4.81 19.07
CA GLN A 258 -26.33 5.96 19.10
C GLN A 258 -25.60 7.28 18.83
N ASP A 259 -24.40 7.46 19.40
CA ASP A 259 -23.59 8.66 19.18
C ASP A 259 -23.11 8.73 17.73
N ALA A 260 -22.65 7.60 17.18
CA ALA A 260 -22.22 7.51 15.78
C ALA A 260 -23.36 7.87 14.81
N VAL A 261 -24.57 7.36 15.06
CA VAL A 261 -25.77 7.67 14.26
C VAL A 261 -26.18 9.12 14.42
N SER A 262 -26.17 9.65 15.63
CA SER A 262 -26.56 11.04 15.90
C SER A 262 -25.60 12.02 15.22
N ALA A 263 -24.30 11.76 15.27
CA ALA A 263 -23.28 12.56 14.59
C ALA A 263 -23.44 12.51 13.07
N ALA A 264 -23.53 11.30 12.48
CA ALA A 264 -23.69 11.13 11.03
C ALA A 264 -24.96 11.83 10.50
N ARG A 265 -26.05 11.82 11.27
CA ARG A 265 -27.28 12.56 10.91
C ARG A 265 -27.10 14.08 10.98
N SER A 266 -26.28 14.56 11.91
CA SER A 266 -26.09 15.99 12.14
C SER A 266 -25.30 16.66 11.03
N ASP A 267 -24.29 15.99 10.47
CA ASP A 267 -23.41 16.55 9.44
C ASP A 267 -23.55 15.89 8.06
N GLY A 268 -24.45 14.90 7.93
CA GLY A 268 -24.64 14.13 6.70
C GLY A 268 -23.48 13.17 6.41
N GLY A 269 -22.72 12.78 7.43
CA GLY A 269 -21.58 11.87 7.34
C GLY A 269 -21.95 10.40 7.12
N ARG A 270 -20.92 9.57 7.08
CA ARG A 270 -21.00 8.11 6.97
C ARG A 270 -20.42 7.42 8.20
N ILE A 271 -20.78 6.16 8.40
CA ILE A 271 -20.33 5.35 9.53
C ILE A 271 -19.37 4.26 9.06
N TYR A 272 -18.23 4.13 9.75
CA TYR A 272 -17.32 3.00 9.69
C TYR A 272 -17.46 2.18 10.96
N SER A 273 -17.98 0.96 10.88
CA SER A 273 -18.19 0.11 12.06
C SER A 273 -17.27 -1.09 12.05
N TRP A 274 -16.58 -1.38 13.16
CA TRP A 274 -15.79 -2.60 13.26
C TRP A 274 -16.69 -3.83 13.10
N ALA A 275 -16.40 -4.70 12.14
CA ALA A 275 -17.33 -5.73 11.68
C ALA A 275 -17.80 -6.68 12.81
N GLY A 276 -16.90 -7.02 13.74
CA GLY A 276 -17.23 -7.81 14.93
C GLY A 276 -18.16 -7.11 15.95
N ARG A 277 -18.42 -5.80 15.80
CA ARG A 277 -19.31 -4.99 16.64
C ARG A 277 -20.56 -4.51 15.90
N THR A 278 -20.71 -4.90 14.63
CA THR A 278 -21.88 -4.58 13.81
C THR A 278 -22.91 -5.70 13.93
N ASP A 279 -24.12 -5.35 14.34
CA ASP A 279 -25.26 -6.25 14.45
C ASP A 279 -26.41 -5.82 13.50
N PRO A 280 -27.36 -6.71 13.18
CA PRO A 280 -28.45 -6.41 12.24
C PRO A 280 -29.35 -5.24 12.67
N ALA A 281 -29.51 -5.00 13.98
CA ALA A 281 -30.33 -3.90 14.46
C ALA A 281 -29.66 -2.55 14.15
N PHE A 282 -28.34 -2.47 14.34
CA PHE A 282 -27.57 -1.29 13.99
C PHE A 282 -27.55 -1.00 12.48
N GLU A 283 -27.45 -2.04 11.66
CA GLU A 283 -27.55 -1.93 10.20
C GLU A 283 -28.92 -1.37 9.80
N GLN A 284 -29.99 -1.89 10.39
CA GLN A 284 -31.35 -1.42 10.13
C GLN A 284 -31.55 0.05 10.55
N ILE A 285 -30.96 0.48 11.66
CA ILE A 285 -30.97 1.89 12.09
C ILE A 285 -30.27 2.77 11.04
N CYS A 286 -29.10 2.35 10.54
CA CYS A 286 -28.39 3.12 9.50
C CYS A 286 -29.23 3.24 8.23
N ILE A 287 -29.84 2.15 7.77
CA ILE A 287 -30.73 2.12 6.60
C ILE A 287 -31.93 3.06 6.79
N GLN A 288 -32.62 2.98 7.93
CA GLN A 288 -33.79 3.83 8.22
C GLN A 288 -33.46 5.32 8.25
N ASN A 289 -32.22 5.68 8.59
CA ASN A 289 -31.76 7.06 8.63
C ASN A 289 -31.02 7.49 7.35
N GLY A 290 -30.93 6.62 6.33
CA GLY A 290 -30.20 6.89 5.09
C GLY A 290 -28.69 7.08 5.27
N ILE A 291 -28.10 6.52 6.33
CA ILE A 291 -26.67 6.63 6.62
C ILE A 291 -25.90 5.54 5.87
N GLN A 292 -24.85 5.93 5.15
CA GLN A 292 -23.92 4.97 4.55
C GLN A 292 -23.11 4.28 5.65
N LEU A 293 -23.21 2.96 5.72
CA LEU A 293 -22.49 2.11 6.66
C LEU A 293 -21.46 1.26 5.91
N SER A 294 -20.20 1.32 6.33
CA SER A 294 -19.17 0.37 5.91
C SER A 294 -18.65 -0.39 7.11
N ARG A 295 -18.62 -1.71 7.01
CA ARG A 295 -17.95 -2.60 7.96
C ARG A 295 -16.46 -2.57 7.68
N ILE A 296 -15.67 -2.36 8.72
CA ILE A 296 -14.21 -2.36 8.66
C ILE A 296 -13.65 -3.49 9.50
N GLU A 297 -12.57 -4.09 9.03
CA GLU A 297 -11.86 -5.17 9.73
C GLU A 297 -10.37 -5.13 9.36
N ASP A 298 -9.54 -5.82 10.14
CA ASP A 298 -8.17 -6.09 9.73
C ASP A 298 -8.15 -6.79 8.35
N GLY A 299 -7.34 -6.25 7.43
CA GLY A 299 -7.11 -6.84 6.12
C GLY A 299 -6.17 -8.05 6.17
N PHE A 300 -5.73 -8.47 4.97
CA PHE A 300 -4.97 -9.71 4.77
C PHE A 300 -3.47 -9.54 5.09
N LEU A 301 -2.93 -8.34 4.93
CA LEU A 301 -1.54 -7.98 5.28
C LEU A 301 -1.55 -6.98 6.45
N ARG A 302 -1.24 -7.44 7.66
CA ARG A 302 -1.51 -6.64 8.87
C ARG A 302 -0.28 -5.93 9.42
N SER A 303 0.72 -6.67 9.93
CA SER A 303 1.85 -6.08 10.65
C SER A 303 3.03 -7.02 10.81
N VAL A 304 4.21 -6.48 11.13
CA VAL A 304 5.32 -7.26 11.71
C VAL A 304 5.06 -7.42 13.21
N GLY A 305 4.67 -8.63 13.63
CA GLY A 305 4.23 -8.93 15.00
C GLY A 305 2.72 -9.15 15.13
N LEU A 306 2.31 -9.67 16.29
CA LEU A 306 0.91 -9.98 16.59
C LEU A 306 0.09 -8.72 16.85
N GLY A 307 -1.17 -8.72 16.39
CA GLY A 307 -2.11 -7.62 16.64
C GLY A 307 -2.47 -7.41 18.10
N ALA A 308 -2.48 -8.50 18.88
CA ALA A 308 -2.54 -8.41 20.33
C ALA A 308 -1.40 -7.53 20.87
N GLY A 309 -0.21 -7.52 20.27
CA GLY A 309 0.96 -6.73 20.73
C GLY A 309 0.94 -5.22 20.43
N LEU A 310 -0.22 -4.62 20.12
CA LEU A 310 -0.38 -3.20 19.74
C LEU A 310 0.31 -2.81 18.42
N ALA A 311 0.60 -3.79 17.56
CA ALA A 311 1.05 -3.52 16.21
C ALA A 311 -0.15 -3.04 15.37
N ARG A 312 -0.01 -1.88 14.73
CA ARG A 312 -1.06 -1.23 13.92
C ARG A 312 -1.38 -2.06 12.69
N GLY A 313 -2.66 -2.18 12.33
CA GLY A 313 -3.07 -2.75 11.04
C GLY A 313 -2.69 -1.79 9.91
N ALA A 314 -1.96 -2.30 8.91
CA ALA A 314 -1.54 -1.53 7.74
C ALA A 314 -2.43 -1.76 6.50
N MET A 315 -3.34 -2.74 6.57
CA MET A 315 -4.37 -3.00 5.58
C MET A 315 -5.71 -3.14 6.29
N LEU A 316 -6.73 -2.46 5.79
CA LEU A 316 -8.11 -2.54 6.27
C LEU A 316 -9.01 -3.09 5.17
N ALA A 317 -9.80 -4.10 5.50
CA ALA A 317 -10.96 -4.48 4.69
C ALA A 317 -12.07 -3.43 4.90
N VAL A 318 -12.71 -3.00 3.82
CA VAL A 318 -13.79 -2.00 3.86
C VAL A 318 -14.95 -2.54 3.03
N ASP A 319 -16.09 -2.75 3.66
CA ASP A 319 -17.20 -3.47 3.05
C ASP A 319 -18.54 -2.81 3.35
N ASP A 320 -19.18 -2.30 2.31
CA ASP A 320 -20.47 -1.61 2.37
C ASP A 320 -21.68 -2.58 2.23
N LEU A 321 -21.45 -3.87 2.05
CA LEU A 321 -22.51 -4.89 1.92
C LEU A 321 -22.52 -5.85 3.10
N GLY A 322 -21.40 -6.54 3.33
CA GLY A 322 -21.22 -7.56 4.35
C GLY A 322 -19.82 -7.47 4.95
N ILE A 323 -19.12 -8.59 5.09
CA ILE A 323 -17.68 -8.64 5.39
C ILE A 323 -17.08 -9.96 4.89
N TYR A 324 -15.83 -9.95 4.41
CA TYR A 324 -15.22 -11.08 3.69
C TYR A 324 -15.24 -12.45 4.40
N TYR A 325 -15.31 -12.49 5.72
CA TYR A 325 -15.29 -13.74 6.49
C TYR A 325 -16.70 -14.28 6.80
N ASP A 326 -17.75 -13.49 6.57
CA ASP A 326 -19.12 -13.81 6.96
C ASP A 326 -19.92 -14.24 5.72
N PRO A 327 -20.13 -15.55 5.51
CA PRO A 327 -20.87 -16.08 4.37
C PRO A 327 -22.40 -16.01 4.58
N SER A 328 -22.90 -15.38 5.65
CA SER A 328 -24.34 -15.32 5.90
C SER A 328 -25.09 -14.41 4.91
N GLN A 329 -24.38 -13.46 4.32
CA GLN A 329 -24.86 -12.52 3.31
C GLN A 329 -23.71 -12.15 2.36
N PRO A 330 -24.00 -11.69 1.12
CA PRO A 330 -22.97 -11.26 0.19
C PRO A 330 -22.12 -10.10 0.73
N SER A 331 -20.81 -10.22 0.56
CA SER A 331 -19.82 -9.18 0.82
C SER A 331 -19.43 -8.42 -0.46
N ARG A 332 -18.89 -7.20 -0.33
CA ARG A 332 -18.36 -6.45 -1.47
C ARG A 332 -17.25 -7.22 -2.19
N LEU A 333 -16.42 -7.96 -1.45
CA LEU A 333 -15.39 -8.83 -2.05
C LEU A 333 -16.01 -9.96 -2.88
N GLU A 334 -17.08 -10.60 -2.43
CA GLU A 334 -17.77 -11.62 -3.22
C GLU A 334 -18.40 -11.05 -4.49
N VAL A 335 -18.95 -9.83 -4.44
CA VAL A 335 -19.45 -9.14 -5.64
C VAL A 335 -18.30 -8.91 -6.63
N LEU A 336 -17.16 -8.38 -6.17
CA LEU A 336 -15.97 -8.20 -7.01
C LEU A 336 -15.51 -9.53 -7.63
N LEU A 337 -15.46 -10.60 -6.85
CA LEU A 337 -15.07 -11.93 -7.33
C LEU A 337 -16.07 -12.54 -8.31
N LYS A 338 -17.35 -12.20 -8.25
CA LYS A 338 -18.34 -12.68 -9.25
C LYS A 338 -18.32 -11.88 -10.53
N GLU A 339 -18.24 -10.56 -10.41
CA GLU A 339 -18.66 -9.65 -11.49
C GLU A 339 -17.50 -8.91 -12.15
N TYR A 340 -16.38 -8.70 -11.46
CA TYR A 340 -15.30 -7.88 -11.99
C TYR A 340 -14.55 -8.59 -13.13
N VAL A 341 -14.41 -7.92 -14.27
CA VAL A 341 -13.66 -8.40 -15.44
C VAL A 341 -12.28 -7.76 -15.44
N LEU A 342 -11.24 -8.56 -15.21
CA LEU A 342 -9.87 -8.05 -15.10
C LEU A 342 -9.22 -7.88 -16.48
N SER A 343 -8.55 -6.74 -16.67
CA SER A 343 -7.64 -6.55 -17.80
C SER A 343 -6.41 -7.48 -17.69
N PRO A 344 -5.66 -7.68 -18.80
CA PRO A 344 -4.38 -8.40 -18.75
C PRO A 344 -3.38 -7.77 -17.76
N GLU A 345 -3.31 -6.45 -17.69
CA GLU A 345 -2.42 -5.70 -16.80
C GLU A 345 -2.79 -5.93 -15.32
N GLU A 346 -4.09 -5.94 -15.00
CA GLU A 346 -4.57 -6.23 -13.64
C GLU A 346 -4.25 -7.66 -13.21
N ARG A 347 -4.40 -8.63 -14.12
CA ARG A 347 -4.00 -10.03 -13.87
C ARG A 347 -2.50 -10.17 -13.66
N ASN A 348 -1.69 -9.52 -14.52
CA ASN A 348 -0.23 -9.50 -14.38
C ASN A 348 0.20 -8.84 -13.06
N ARG A 349 -0.50 -7.79 -12.61
CA ARG A 349 -0.26 -7.17 -11.30
C ARG A 349 -0.58 -8.12 -10.16
N GLY A 350 -1.67 -8.88 -10.25
CA GLY A 350 -1.99 -9.95 -9.30
C GLY A 350 -0.88 -11.01 -9.19
N GLU A 351 -0.34 -11.45 -10.33
CA GLU A 351 0.77 -12.41 -10.38
C GLU A 351 2.07 -11.83 -9.79
N ALA A 352 2.42 -10.59 -10.16
CA ALA A 352 3.57 -9.89 -9.60
C ALA A 352 3.47 -9.69 -8.08
N LEU A 353 2.26 -9.43 -7.56
CA LEU A 353 1.99 -9.33 -6.13
C LEU A 353 2.18 -10.66 -5.40
N ILE A 354 1.73 -11.78 -5.99
CA ILE A 354 1.98 -13.12 -5.44
C ILE A 354 3.49 -13.34 -5.29
N ASP A 355 4.23 -13.11 -6.38
CA ASP A 355 5.68 -13.22 -6.41
C ASP A 355 6.36 -12.37 -5.34
N LEU A 356 5.94 -11.11 -5.20
CA LEU A 356 6.48 -10.19 -4.21
C LEU A 356 6.22 -10.68 -2.78
N ILE A 357 5.01 -11.15 -2.46
CA ILE A 357 4.65 -11.66 -1.14
C ILE A 357 5.47 -12.92 -0.79
N ILE A 358 5.61 -13.85 -1.73
CA ILE A 358 6.41 -15.07 -1.54
C ILE A 358 7.88 -14.71 -1.27
N ARG A 359 8.49 -13.87 -2.12
CA ARG A 359 9.89 -13.46 -1.99
C ARG A 359 10.15 -12.71 -0.68
N ALA A 360 9.23 -11.83 -0.28
CA ALA A 360 9.29 -11.10 0.98
C ALA A 360 9.00 -11.99 2.20
N ARG A 361 8.50 -13.22 1.99
CA ARG A 361 8.03 -14.17 3.00
C ARG A 361 7.04 -13.54 3.99
N VAL A 362 6.29 -12.53 3.58
CA VAL A 362 5.38 -11.78 4.46
C VAL A 362 4.13 -12.62 4.75
N SER A 363 3.64 -12.52 5.98
CA SER A 363 2.46 -13.18 6.54
C SER A 363 1.61 -12.15 7.29
N LYS A 364 0.36 -12.46 7.64
CA LYS A 364 -0.50 -11.53 8.44
C LYS A 364 0.19 -11.07 9.73
N TYR A 365 0.88 -11.96 10.45
CA TYR A 365 1.50 -11.64 11.74
C TYR A 365 3.03 -11.66 11.75
N ASN A 366 3.68 -12.20 10.71
CA ASN A 366 5.15 -12.30 10.58
C ASN A 366 5.85 -12.73 11.89
N PHE A 367 5.31 -13.76 12.56
CA PHE A 367 5.69 -14.18 13.91
C PHE A 367 6.06 -15.67 13.96
N GLY A 368 6.85 -16.06 14.97
CA GLY A 368 7.35 -17.42 15.19
C GLY A 368 8.85 -17.55 14.90
N LYS A 369 9.46 -18.59 15.47
CA LYS A 369 10.86 -18.93 15.20
C LYS A 369 10.94 -19.84 13.99
N THR A 370 11.99 -19.65 13.19
CA THR A 370 12.33 -20.64 12.17
C THR A 370 12.65 -21.96 12.86
N ARG A 371 11.91 -23.00 12.46
CA ARG A 371 12.09 -24.37 12.95
C ARG A 371 12.07 -25.32 11.76
N SER A 372 13.00 -26.26 11.76
CA SER A 372 12.96 -27.40 10.87
C SER A 372 12.32 -28.56 11.62
N PHE A 373 11.35 -29.21 10.99
CA PHE A 373 10.72 -30.42 11.49
C PHE A 373 11.22 -31.61 10.67
N ALA A 374 11.48 -32.73 11.35
CA ALA A 374 11.84 -33.97 10.69
C ALA A 374 10.56 -34.65 10.17
N TYR A 375 10.27 -34.47 8.89
CA TYR A 375 9.12 -35.11 8.26
C TYR A 375 9.50 -36.50 7.73
N PRO A 376 8.63 -37.51 7.91
CA PRO A 376 8.81 -38.78 7.23
C PRO A 376 8.79 -38.61 5.71
N ALA A 377 9.75 -39.22 5.01
CA ALA A 377 9.84 -39.11 3.55
C ALA A 377 8.71 -39.84 2.81
N ASN A 378 8.13 -40.87 3.43
CA ASN A 378 7.16 -41.79 2.80
C ASN A 378 5.70 -41.49 3.18
N LYS A 379 5.41 -40.34 3.78
CA LYS A 379 4.06 -39.95 4.17
C LYS A 379 3.69 -38.61 3.53
N GLU A 380 2.42 -38.48 3.15
CA GLU A 380 1.84 -37.16 2.87
C GLU A 380 1.88 -36.32 4.15
N LYS A 381 2.31 -35.06 4.02
CA LYS A 381 2.47 -34.13 5.14
C LYS A 381 1.35 -33.12 5.08
N ILE A 382 0.62 -32.98 6.18
CA ILE A 382 -0.54 -32.10 6.23
C ILE A 382 -0.41 -31.17 7.44
N LEU A 383 -0.53 -29.87 7.19
CA LEU A 383 -0.60 -28.85 8.23
C LEU A 383 -2.06 -28.60 8.60
N VAL A 384 -2.36 -28.67 9.89
CA VAL A 384 -3.65 -28.27 10.47
C VAL A 384 -3.43 -27.01 11.31
N PRO A 385 -3.75 -25.80 10.79
CA PRO A 385 -3.57 -24.56 11.53
C PRO A 385 -4.73 -24.34 12.50
N GLY A 386 -4.42 -24.17 13.77
CA GLY A 386 -5.38 -23.80 14.81
C GLY A 386 -5.86 -22.35 14.66
N GLN A 387 -7.07 -22.10 15.13
CA GLN A 387 -7.73 -20.80 15.12
C GLN A 387 -8.26 -20.43 16.52
N VAL A 388 -8.68 -19.18 16.70
CA VAL A 388 -9.27 -18.69 17.95
C VAL A 388 -10.75 -19.06 18.00
N ALA A 389 -11.15 -20.00 18.88
CA ALA A 389 -12.48 -20.62 18.84
C ALA A 389 -13.67 -19.67 19.13
N ASP A 390 -13.42 -18.49 19.68
CA ASP A 390 -14.42 -17.44 19.92
C ASP A 390 -14.37 -16.29 18.91
N ASP A 391 -13.55 -16.41 17.86
CA ASP A 391 -13.48 -15.42 16.79
C ASP A 391 -14.80 -15.33 16.03
N ALA A 392 -15.23 -14.10 15.71
CA ALA A 392 -16.40 -13.84 14.89
C ALA A 392 -16.30 -14.53 13.52
N ALA A 393 -15.10 -14.60 12.93
CA ALA A 393 -14.84 -15.28 11.66
C ALA A 393 -15.04 -16.81 11.72
N ILE A 394 -15.05 -17.39 12.93
CA ILE A 394 -15.41 -18.81 13.13
C ILE A 394 -16.89 -18.93 13.44
N ARG A 395 -17.37 -18.17 14.43
CA ARG A 395 -18.74 -18.29 14.94
C ARG A 395 -19.79 -17.87 13.92
N LYS A 396 -19.48 -16.92 13.04
CA LYS A 396 -20.33 -16.51 11.92
C LYS A 396 -20.06 -17.27 10.63
N SER A 397 -19.09 -18.19 10.61
CA SER A 397 -18.83 -19.01 9.42
C SER A 397 -19.98 -19.99 9.15
N ARG A 398 -19.88 -20.72 8.04
CA ARG A 398 -20.76 -21.84 7.69
C ARG A 398 -19.89 -23.06 7.40
N SER A 399 -20.37 -24.23 7.81
CA SER A 399 -19.70 -25.49 7.54
C SER A 399 -20.67 -26.67 7.50
N ALA A 400 -20.48 -27.56 6.53
CA ALA A 400 -21.17 -28.83 6.44
C ALA A 400 -20.52 -29.93 7.30
N THR A 401 -19.30 -29.68 7.80
CA THR A 401 -18.49 -30.69 8.50
C THR A 401 -18.32 -30.41 9.99
N ILE A 402 -18.41 -29.14 10.41
CA ILE A 402 -18.31 -28.73 11.82
C ILE A 402 -19.46 -27.77 12.14
N ASP A 403 -20.22 -28.04 13.21
CA ASP A 403 -21.18 -27.06 13.74
C ASP A 403 -20.42 -25.94 14.46
N CYS A 404 -19.97 -24.94 13.70
CA CYS A 404 -19.16 -23.83 14.22
C CYS A 404 -19.92 -22.91 15.18
N ALA A 405 -21.26 -22.91 15.12
CA ALA A 405 -22.08 -22.12 16.04
C ALA A 405 -22.01 -22.73 17.45
N ASN A 406 -22.13 -24.05 17.56
CA ASN A 406 -22.28 -24.73 18.85
C ASN A 406 -21.04 -25.52 19.30
N THR A 407 -20.02 -25.69 18.45
CA THR A 407 -18.82 -26.47 18.81
C THR A 407 -18.17 -25.92 20.09
N PRO A 408 -17.82 -26.81 21.05
CA PRO A 408 -17.00 -26.46 22.20
C PRO A 408 -15.59 -26.03 21.78
N ASN A 409 -15.02 -26.66 20.74
CA ASN A 409 -13.69 -26.37 20.25
C ASN A 409 -13.49 -26.82 18.78
N VAL A 410 -13.61 -25.85 17.86
CA VAL A 410 -13.40 -26.04 16.41
C VAL A 410 -12.05 -26.69 16.06
N ASN A 411 -10.99 -26.44 16.84
CA ASN A 411 -9.66 -26.97 16.54
C ASN A 411 -9.59 -28.47 16.79
N LEU A 412 -10.26 -28.96 17.84
CA LEU A 412 -10.30 -30.39 18.14
C LEU A 412 -11.15 -31.13 17.11
N ASP A 413 -12.28 -30.56 16.72
CA ASP A 413 -13.14 -31.15 15.69
C ASP A 413 -12.42 -31.20 14.33
N LEU A 414 -11.70 -30.14 13.96
CA LEU A 414 -10.87 -30.11 12.76
C LEU A 414 -9.77 -31.18 12.80
N LEU A 415 -9.05 -31.33 13.92
CA LEU A 415 -8.01 -32.36 14.05
C LEU A 415 -8.56 -33.79 13.91
N ARG A 416 -9.72 -34.06 14.51
CA ARG A 416 -10.42 -35.35 14.37
C ARG A 416 -10.80 -35.65 12.93
N LEU A 417 -11.36 -34.65 12.23
CA LEU A 417 -11.75 -34.78 10.83
C LEU A 417 -10.53 -34.98 9.94
N ALA A 418 -9.46 -34.20 10.13
CA ALA A 418 -8.22 -34.33 9.39
C ALA A 418 -7.62 -35.74 9.54
N ARG A 419 -7.53 -36.27 10.77
CA ARG A 419 -7.06 -37.64 11.00
C ARG A 419 -7.96 -38.69 10.37
N THR A 420 -9.28 -38.49 10.40
CA THR A 420 -10.25 -39.42 9.78
C THR A 420 -10.11 -39.45 8.26
N ARG A 421 -9.91 -38.29 7.63
CA ARG A 421 -9.73 -38.16 6.18
C ARG A 421 -8.35 -38.63 5.70
N HIS A 422 -7.34 -38.47 6.55
CA HIS A 422 -5.94 -38.77 6.23
C HIS A 422 -5.32 -39.72 7.29
N PRO A 423 -5.78 -40.98 7.38
CA PRO A 423 -5.36 -41.90 8.44
C PRO A 423 -3.84 -42.15 8.47
N GLU A 424 -3.22 -42.28 7.30
CA GLU A 424 -1.79 -42.62 7.16
C GLU A 424 -0.84 -41.41 7.09
N ALA A 425 -1.39 -40.20 6.87
CA ALA A 425 -0.61 -38.98 6.72
C ALA A 425 0.12 -38.58 8.01
N PHE A 426 1.17 -37.76 7.83
CA PHE A 426 1.86 -37.10 8.93
C PHE A 426 1.23 -35.74 9.19
N LEU A 427 0.43 -35.63 10.26
CA LEU A 427 -0.31 -34.43 10.61
C LEU A 427 0.51 -33.56 11.58
N VAL A 428 0.73 -32.30 11.19
CA VAL A 428 1.32 -31.28 12.06
C VAL A 428 0.25 -30.30 12.48
N PHE A 429 -0.04 -30.25 13.79
CA PHE A 429 -0.93 -29.24 14.35
C PHE A 429 -0.13 -27.98 14.69
N LYS A 430 -0.53 -26.81 14.17
CA LYS A 430 0.02 -25.51 14.59
C LYS A 430 -1.01 -24.76 15.43
N PRO A 431 -0.90 -24.71 16.76
CA PRO A 431 -1.80 -23.91 17.59
C PRO A 431 -1.75 -22.42 17.21
N HIS A 432 -2.85 -21.70 17.35
CA HIS A 432 -2.87 -20.25 17.09
C HIS A 432 -2.04 -19.49 18.15
N PRO A 433 -1.20 -18.50 17.79
CA PRO A 433 -0.34 -17.79 18.75
C PRO A 433 -1.10 -17.12 19.92
N ASP A 434 -2.28 -16.56 19.66
CA ASP A 434 -3.13 -15.96 20.71
C ASP A 434 -3.76 -17.02 21.65
N VAL A 435 -3.84 -18.28 21.22
CA VAL A 435 -4.29 -19.41 22.04
C VAL A 435 -3.11 -19.99 22.83
N GLU A 436 -1.93 -20.09 22.22
CA GLU A 436 -0.68 -20.52 22.88
C GLU A 436 -0.35 -19.65 24.10
N THR A 437 -0.57 -18.33 23.98
CA THR A 437 -0.32 -17.36 25.06
C THR A 437 -1.39 -17.35 26.16
N GLY A 438 -2.45 -18.16 26.04
CA GLY A 438 -3.54 -18.29 27.02
C GLY A 438 -4.52 -17.12 27.03
N LEU A 439 -4.50 -16.26 26.01
CA LEU A 439 -5.32 -15.04 25.94
C LEU A 439 -6.72 -15.28 25.38
N ARG A 440 -6.94 -16.40 24.68
CA ARG A 440 -8.22 -16.71 23.99
C ARG A 440 -8.61 -18.17 24.13
N LYS A 441 -9.92 -18.44 23.97
CA LYS A 441 -10.48 -19.80 23.96
C LYS A 441 -10.04 -20.58 22.71
N GLY A 442 -10.08 -21.91 22.80
CA GLY A 442 -9.72 -22.82 21.71
C GLY A 442 -8.47 -23.66 21.96
N LYS A 443 -7.90 -23.60 23.17
CA LYS A 443 -6.75 -24.43 23.55
C LYS A 443 -7.14 -25.91 23.50
N VAL A 444 -6.41 -26.68 22.71
CA VAL A 444 -6.40 -28.14 22.78
C VAL A 444 -5.20 -28.52 23.64
N SER A 445 -5.39 -29.42 24.62
CA SER A 445 -4.26 -29.91 25.43
C SER A 445 -3.26 -30.63 24.52
N ARG A 446 -1.99 -30.65 24.92
CA ARG A 446 -0.94 -31.32 24.16
C ARG A 446 -1.26 -32.81 24.00
N GLU A 447 -1.71 -33.43 25.08
CA GLU A 447 -2.07 -34.84 25.14
C GLU A 447 -3.18 -35.16 24.14
N THR A 448 -4.29 -34.40 24.17
CA THR A 448 -5.42 -34.62 23.26
C THR A 448 -5.09 -34.28 21.81
N ALA A 449 -4.26 -33.26 21.55
CA ALA A 449 -3.84 -32.96 20.19
C ALA A 449 -2.98 -34.10 19.60
N LEU A 450 -2.09 -34.71 20.40
CA LEU A 450 -1.25 -35.85 19.98
C LEU A 450 -2.02 -37.16 19.81
N GLU A 451 -3.29 -37.25 20.24
CA GLU A 451 -4.16 -38.38 19.88
C GLU A 451 -4.52 -38.37 18.39
N TYR A 452 -4.49 -37.19 17.75
CA TYR A 452 -4.90 -37.01 16.35
C TYR A 452 -3.77 -36.49 15.46
N ALA A 453 -2.82 -35.72 15.98
CA ALA A 453 -1.67 -35.21 15.25
C ALA A 453 -0.39 -36.00 15.58
N ASP A 454 0.55 -36.08 14.64
CA ASP A 454 1.85 -36.70 14.86
C ASP A 454 2.84 -35.72 15.51
N GLU A 455 2.67 -34.41 15.27
CA GLU A 455 3.56 -33.36 15.80
C GLU A 455 2.76 -32.07 16.12
N ILE A 456 3.22 -31.31 17.12
CA ILE A 456 2.66 -30.01 17.47
C ILE A 456 3.73 -28.93 17.32
N ALA A 457 3.53 -28.03 16.36
CA ALA A 457 4.49 -27.02 15.97
C ALA A 457 4.39 -25.73 16.82
N GLU A 458 4.62 -25.81 18.13
CA GLU A 458 4.54 -24.65 19.02
C GLU A 458 5.62 -23.59 18.71
N ASP A 459 5.26 -22.30 18.72
CA ASP A 459 6.17 -21.17 18.45
C ASP A 459 6.91 -21.24 17.09
N ALA A 460 6.40 -22.04 16.15
CA ALA A 460 6.94 -22.18 14.80
C ALA A 460 6.41 -21.09 13.86
N ASN A 461 7.26 -20.62 12.95
CA ASN A 461 6.85 -19.79 11.83
C ASN A 461 5.95 -20.59 10.87
N ILE A 462 4.72 -20.12 10.66
CA ILE A 462 3.73 -20.81 9.85
C ILE A 462 4.13 -20.91 8.37
N ILE A 463 4.90 -19.94 7.86
CA ILE A 463 5.37 -19.98 6.46
C ILE A 463 6.35 -21.14 6.25
N ASP A 464 7.24 -21.38 7.22
CA ASP A 464 8.19 -22.49 7.15
C ASP A 464 7.45 -23.85 7.17
N LEU A 465 6.35 -23.93 7.93
CA LEU A 465 5.47 -25.11 7.94
C LEU A 465 4.74 -25.30 6.60
N ILE A 466 4.10 -24.25 6.09
CA ILE A 466 3.36 -24.30 4.81
C ILE A 466 4.28 -24.77 3.69
N GLU A 467 5.51 -24.26 3.62
CA GLU A 467 6.47 -24.63 2.58
C GLU A 467 6.93 -26.09 2.69
N ALA A 468 6.97 -26.64 3.90
CA ALA A 468 7.44 -28.00 4.17
C ALA A 468 6.37 -29.11 4.00
N VAL A 469 5.08 -28.75 4.00
CA VAL A 469 3.97 -29.71 3.85
C VAL A 469 3.48 -29.85 2.42
N ASP A 470 2.72 -30.90 2.13
CA ASP A 470 2.10 -31.16 0.83
C ASP A 470 0.70 -30.52 0.73
N CYS A 471 -0.03 -30.50 1.84
CA CYS A 471 -1.39 -29.97 1.94
C CYS A 471 -1.59 -29.16 3.24
N VAL A 472 -2.53 -28.22 3.20
CA VAL A 472 -3.06 -27.54 4.38
C VAL A 472 -4.55 -27.85 4.51
N GLU A 473 -4.95 -28.42 5.65
CA GLU A 473 -6.35 -28.71 5.97
C GLU A 473 -6.82 -27.76 7.07
N THR A 474 -7.73 -26.86 6.71
CA THR A 474 -8.09 -25.69 7.51
C THR A 474 -9.60 -25.54 7.63
N PHE A 475 -10.06 -24.90 8.71
CA PHE A 475 -11.46 -24.51 8.81
C PHE A 475 -11.74 -23.23 8.01
N SER A 476 -11.25 -22.08 8.46
CA SER A 476 -11.41 -20.78 7.77
C SER A 476 -10.18 -19.88 7.90
N SER A 477 -9.05 -20.42 8.35
CA SER A 477 -7.84 -19.65 8.64
C SER A 477 -7.31 -18.94 7.38
N LEU A 478 -6.80 -17.72 7.55
CA LEU A 478 -6.05 -17.04 6.48
C LEU A 478 -4.82 -17.85 6.02
N SER A 479 -4.32 -18.76 6.86
CA SER A 479 -3.22 -19.66 6.52
C SER A 479 -3.50 -20.50 5.27
N GLY A 480 -4.77 -20.83 5.00
CA GLY A 480 -5.16 -21.50 3.75
C GLY A 480 -4.91 -20.62 2.53
N PHE A 481 -5.22 -19.32 2.59
CA PHE A 481 -4.85 -18.37 1.54
C PHE A 481 -3.33 -18.24 1.40
N GLU A 482 -2.59 -18.14 2.51
CA GLU A 482 -1.12 -18.10 2.49
C GLU A 482 -0.50 -19.37 1.86
N ALA A 483 -1.18 -20.51 1.97
CA ALA A 483 -0.82 -21.77 1.34
C ALA A 483 -1.13 -21.80 -0.16
N LEU A 484 -2.28 -21.26 -0.59
CA LEU A 484 -2.60 -21.06 -2.01
C LEU A 484 -1.54 -20.21 -2.71
N LEU A 485 -1.12 -19.10 -2.08
CA LEU A 485 -0.05 -18.24 -2.58
C LEU A 485 1.24 -19.02 -2.87
N ARG A 486 1.49 -20.13 -2.19
CA ARG A 486 2.71 -20.96 -2.32
C ARG A 486 2.49 -22.23 -3.14
N GLY A 487 1.38 -22.32 -3.86
CA GLY A 487 1.05 -23.46 -4.71
C GLY A 487 0.79 -24.75 -3.93
N LYS A 488 0.42 -24.66 -2.65
CA LYS A 488 0.05 -25.83 -1.84
C LYS A 488 -1.40 -26.22 -2.07
N LYS A 489 -1.71 -27.51 -1.94
CA LYS A 489 -3.10 -27.98 -1.90
C LYS A 489 -3.74 -27.48 -0.61
N VAL A 490 -5.00 -27.06 -0.70
CA VAL A 490 -5.75 -26.55 0.46
C VAL A 490 -7.12 -27.22 0.50
N CYS A 491 -7.42 -27.86 1.63
CA CYS A 491 -8.72 -28.41 1.94
C CYS A 491 -9.40 -27.53 3.00
N VAL A 492 -10.66 -27.16 2.75
CA VAL A 492 -11.37 -26.14 3.53
C VAL A 492 -12.69 -26.69 4.08
N HIS A 493 -12.81 -26.70 5.40
CA HIS A 493 -14.02 -27.15 6.10
C HIS A 493 -15.08 -26.06 6.29
N GLY A 494 -14.68 -24.80 6.40
CA GLY A 494 -15.57 -23.65 6.57
C GLY A 494 -15.85 -22.92 5.25
N ALA A 495 -16.15 -21.62 5.33
CA ALA A 495 -16.44 -20.78 4.18
C ALA A 495 -15.64 -19.45 4.17
N PRO A 496 -14.29 -19.48 4.24
CA PRO A 496 -13.45 -18.29 4.15
C PRO A 496 -13.55 -17.62 2.78
N PHE A 497 -13.13 -16.36 2.65
CA PHE A 497 -13.28 -15.57 1.41
C PHE A 497 -12.69 -16.22 0.14
N TYR A 498 -11.66 -17.05 0.28
CA TYR A 498 -10.94 -17.71 -0.81
C TYR A 498 -11.54 -19.08 -1.23
N ALA A 499 -12.54 -19.58 -0.51
CA ALA A 499 -13.25 -20.82 -0.81
C ALA A 499 -14.44 -20.59 -1.76
N GLY A 500 -14.79 -21.58 -2.58
CA GLY A 500 -15.92 -21.55 -3.51
C GLY A 500 -15.59 -21.01 -4.91
N TRP A 501 -14.31 -20.78 -5.22
CA TRP A 501 -13.85 -20.21 -6.50
C TRP A 501 -13.01 -21.19 -7.35
N GLY A 502 -12.99 -22.47 -6.99
CA GLY A 502 -12.22 -23.50 -7.71
C GLY A 502 -10.72 -23.53 -7.39
N LEU A 503 -10.30 -22.87 -6.29
CA LEU A 503 -8.90 -22.81 -5.84
C LEU A 503 -8.56 -23.84 -4.74
N CYS A 504 -9.57 -24.39 -4.07
CA CYS A 504 -9.44 -25.30 -2.93
C CYS A 504 -10.29 -26.57 -3.15
N GLU A 505 -10.03 -27.59 -2.34
CA GLU A 505 -11.02 -28.64 -2.06
C GLU A 505 -12.01 -28.11 -0.99
N ASP A 506 -13.14 -27.58 -1.44
CA ASP A 506 -14.18 -27.02 -0.57
C ASP A 506 -15.10 -28.13 -0.05
N LEU A 507 -15.09 -28.40 1.26
CA LEU A 507 -15.97 -29.40 1.90
C LEU A 507 -17.33 -28.84 2.31
N THR A 508 -17.54 -27.55 2.11
CA THR A 508 -18.79 -26.86 2.38
C THR A 508 -19.21 -26.12 1.12
N GLN A 509 -20.43 -26.39 0.64
CA GLN A 509 -21.02 -25.61 -0.44
C GLN A 509 -21.36 -24.21 0.06
N ILE A 510 -20.95 -23.18 -0.69
CA ILE A 510 -21.16 -21.78 -0.34
C ILE A 510 -22.10 -21.16 -1.35
N GLU A 511 -23.29 -20.79 -0.90
CA GLU A 511 -24.31 -20.21 -1.77
C GLU A 511 -23.80 -18.94 -2.47
N GLY A 512 -24.07 -18.85 -3.77
CA GLY A 512 -23.63 -17.75 -4.60
C GLY A 512 -22.15 -17.77 -5.00
N ARG A 513 -21.33 -18.70 -4.52
CA ARG A 513 -19.97 -18.96 -5.04
C ARG A 513 -20.02 -20.19 -5.94
N GLY A 514 -19.33 -20.14 -7.08
CA GLY A 514 -19.44 -21.17 -8.12
C GLY A 514 -18.80 -20.80 -9.45
N THR A 515 -18.56 -19.50 -9.68
CA THR A 515 -17.68 -19.04 -10.75
C THR A 515 -16.23 -19.37 -10.39
N SER A 516 -15.46 -19.91 -11.33
CA SER A 516 -14.04 -20.17 -11.10
C SER A 516 -13.21 -18.87 -11.20
N ARG A 517 -12.20 -18.73 -10.34
CA ARG A 517 -11.17 -17.68 -10.42
C ARG A 517 -9.78 -18.29 -10.39
N THR A 518 -8.86 -17.63 -11.06
CA THR A 518 -7.44 -17.89 -10.90
C THR A 518 -6.91 -17.21 -9.64
N LEU A 519 -5.80 -17.71 -9.10
CA LEU A 519 -5.20 -17.14 -7.90
C LEU A 519 -4.75 -15.67 -8.09
N PRO A 520 -4.12 -15.27 -9.23
CA PRO A 520 -3.82 -13.86 -9.50
C PRO A 520 -5.06 -12.95 -9.45
N GLU A 521 -6.20 -13.41 -9.98
CA GLU A 521 -7.45 -12.62 -9.92
C GLU A 521 -7.94 -12.46 -8.48
N LEU A 522 -7.95 -13.54 -7.68
CA LEU A 522 -8.31 -13.46 -6.26
C LEU A 522 -7.41 -12.46 -5.52
N VAL A 523 -6.10 -12.51 -5.76
CA VAL A 523 -5.12 -11.64 -5.11
C VAL A 523 -5.32 -10.18 -5.51
N TYR A 524 -5.48 -9.90 -6.80
CA TYR A 524 -5.73 -8.54 -7.26
C TYR A 524 -7.03 -7.97 -6.66
N LEU A 525 -8.12 -8.72 -6.74
CA LEU A 525 -9.41 -8.25 -6.22
C LEU A 525 -9.40 -8.06 -4.70
N ALA A 526 -8.77 -8.98 -3.96
CA ALA A 526 -8.71 -8.89 -2.50
C ALA A 526 -7.75 -7.80 -1.99
N LEU A 527 -6.55 -7.69 -2.58
CA LEU A 527 -5.48 -6.83 -2.04
C LEU A 527 -5.41 -5.44 -2.69
N VAL A 528 -5.91 -5.29 -3.92
CA VAL A 528 -5.86 -4.01 -4.66
C VAL A 528 -7.21 -3.33 -4.71
N LYS A 529 -8.30 -4.06 -5.02
CA LYS A 529 -9.64 -3.47 -5.18
C LYS A 529 -10.44 -3.38 -3.89
N TYR A 530 -10.38 -4.41 -3.06
CA TYR A 530 -11.23 -4.52 -1.88
C TYR A 530 -10.64 -3.84 -0.63
N ALA A 531 -9.35 -4.06 -0.37
CA ALA A 531 -8.69 -3.55 0.82
C ALA A 531 -8.07 -2.16 0.57
N ARG A 532 -7.97 -1.36 1.65
CA ARG A 532 -7.21 -0.11 1.65
C ARG A 532 -5.94 -0.28 2.47
N THR A 533 -4.83 0.25 1.97
CA THR A 533 -3.50 0.09 2.56
C THR A 533 -2.87 1.42 2.92
N ILE A 534 -2.17 1.43 4.06
CA ILE A 534 -1.38 2.56 4.55
C ILE A 534 0.04 2.11 4.87
N ASP A 535 1.01 3.01 4.76
CA ASP A 535 2.33 2.78 5.30
C ASP A 535 2.27 2.93 6.83
N PRO A 536 2.59 1.87 7.61
CA PRO A 536 2.54 1.93 9.08
C PRO A 536 3.52 2.93 9.69
N VAL A 537 4.48 3.44 8.91
CA VAL A 537 5.47 4.44 9.33
C VAL A 537 4.96 5.86 9.07
N SER A 538 4.72 6.21 7.80
CA SER A 538 4.31 7.58 7.43
C SER A 538 2.83 7.86 7.72
N LEU A 539 2.01 6.82 7.92
CA LEU A 539 0.55 6.91 8.01
C LEU A 539 -0.10 7.58 6.79
N LEU A 540 0.50 7.36 5.63
CA LEU A 540 -0.06 7.76 4.35
C LEU A 540 -0.60 6.55 3.59
N PRO A 541 -1.64 6.73 2.75
CA PRO A 541 -2.02 5.75 1.74
C PRO A 541 -0.83 5.19 0.97
N CYS A 542 -0.77 3.88 0.76
CA CYS A 542 0.27 3.27 -0.07
C CYS A 542 -0.30 2.10 -0.86
N SER A 543 0.42 1.65 -1.89
CA SER A 543 0.04 0.46 -2.63
C SER A 543 0.30 -0.81 -1.81
N PRO A 544 -0.39 -1.94 -2.08
CA PRO A 544 -0.07 -3.21 -1.43
C PRO A 544 1.37 -3.65 -1.71
N GLU A 545 1.94 -3.33 -2.89
CA GLU A 545 3.34 -3.59 -3.22
C GLU A 545 4.29 -2.87 -2.26
N PHE A 546 4.05 -1.58 -2.04
CA PHE A 546 4.85 -0.79 -1.10
C PHE A 546 4.71 -1.34 0.33
N LEU A 547 3.51 -1.71 0.74
CA LEU A 547 3.27 -2.29 2.06
C LEU A 547 4.05 -3.60 2.25
N VAL A 548 4.07 -4.50 1.27
CA VAL A 548 4.84 -5.75 1.36
C VAL A 548 6.34 -5.46 1.53
N ALA A 549 6.88 -4.53 0.73
CA ALA A 549 8.28 -4.11 0.86
C ALA A 549 8.58 -3.52 2.24
N ARG A 550 7.71 -2.64 2.74
CA ARG A 550 7.84 -2.02 4.07
C ARG A 550 7.80 -3.06 5.20
N LEU A 551 6.88 -4.02 5.13
CA LEU A 551 6.79 -5.09 6.12
C LEU A 551 8.04 -5.98 6.09
N ALA A 552 8.61 -6.24 4.91
CA ALA A 552 9.87 -6.97 4.78
C ALA A 552 11.04 -6.21 5.44
N GLU A 553 11.16 -4.89 5.19
CA GLU A 553 12.17 -4.03 5.82
C GLU A 553 12.05 -4.06 7.36
N GLN A 554 10.85 -3.85 7.89
CA GLN A 554 10.59 -3.82 9.34
C GLN A 554 10.94 -5.12 10.06
N ARG A 555 10.92 -6.27 9.36
CA ARG A 555 11.36 -7.57 9.92
C ARG A 555 12.86 -7.63 10.12
N THR A 556 13.63 -6.86 9.36
CA THR A 556 15.10 -6.82 9.46
C THR A 556 15.59 -5.70 10.39
N ASP A 557 14.73 -4.71 10.68
CA ASP A 557 15.07 -3.61 11.59
C ASP A 557 15.05 -4.05 13.06
N LYS A 558 16.25 -4.17 13.62
CA LYS A 558 16.48 -4.53 15.03
C LYS A 558 15.81 -3.57 16.02
N ARG A 559 15.70 -2.27 15.69
CA ARG A 559 15.04 -1.28 16.56
C ARG A 559 13.53 -1.51 16.57
N HIS A 560 12.95 -1.69 15.38
CA HIS A 560 11.53 -2.00 15.24
C HIS A 560 11.15 -3.29 15.99
N LEU A 561 11.95 -4.34 15.87
CA LEU A 561 11.75 -5.60 16.59
C LEU A 561 11.81 -5.41 18.11
N LEU A 562 12.77 -4.63 18.62
CA LEU A 562 12.91 -4.35 20.05
C LEU A 562 11.68 -3.59 20.59
N VAL A 563 11.28 -2.51 19.92
CA VAL A 563 10.11 -1.70 20.31
C VAL A 563 8.83 -2.55 20.30
N THR A 564 8.66 -3.39 19.27
CA THR A 564 7.50 -4.28 19.14
C THR A 564 7.49 -5.34 20.25
N ALA A 565 8.65 -5.90 20.60
CA ALA A 565 8.77 -6.86 21.70
C ALA A 565 8.39 -6.23 23.05
N ILE A 566 8.85 -4.99 23.31
CA ILE A 566 8.50 -4.23 24.53
C ILE A 566 6.99 -3.98 24.58
N LYS A 567 6.40 -3.41 23.52
CA LYS A 567 4.96 -3.13 23.45
C LYS A 567 4.13 -4.38 23.66
N ARG A 568 4.54 -5.51 23.08
CA ARG A 568 3.88 -6.79 23.28
C ARG A 568 3.93 -7.24 24.73
N HIS A 569 5.09 -7.14 25.38
CA HIS A 569 5.22 -7.52 26.78
C HIS A 569 4.36 -6.62 27.67
N SER A 570 4.38 -5.32 27.45
CA SER A 570 3.53 -4.36 28.17
C SER A 570 2.04 -4.62 27.94
N SER A 571 1.61 -4.91 26.71
CA SER A 571 0.22 -5.23 26.38
C SER A 571 -0.24 -6.56 26.97
N TRP A 572 0.63 -7.56 26.99
CA TRP A 572 0.37 -8.82 27.69
C TRP A 572 0.23 -8.59 29.21
N LEU A 573 1.10 -7.77 29.80
CA LEU A 573 1.02 -7.42 31.22
C LEU A 573 -0.27 -6.67 31.54
N GLY A 574 -0.62 -5.65 30.75
CA GLY A 574 -1.85 -4.88 30.89
C GLY A 574 -3.08 -5.78 30.86
N ARG A 575 -3.21 -6.62 29.84
CA ARG A 575 -4.34 -7.57 29.74
C ARG A 575 -4.38 -8.61 30.85
N LYS A 576 -3.23 -9.09 31.35
CA LYS A 576 -3.19 -9.99 32.52
C LYS A 576 -3.64 -9.29 33.80
N LEU A 577 -3.43 -7.97 33.88
CA LEU A 577 -3.84 -7.11 34.99
C LEU A 577 -5.25 -6.50 34.78
N GLY A 578 -5.91 -6.75 33.65
CA GLY A 578 -7.23 -6.20 33.31
C GLY A 578 -7.22 -4.72 32.90
N ILE A 579 -6.09 -4.20 32.42
CA ILE A 579 -5.85 -2.80 32.02
C ILE A 579 -5.74 -2.67 30.50
#